data_AF-A0A4U0F9G8-F1
#
_entry.id   AF-A0A4U0F9G8-F1
#
_cell.length_a   1.000
_cell.length_b   1.000
_cell.length_c   1.000
_cell.angle_alpha   90.00
_cell.angle_beta   90.00
_cell.angle_gamma   90.00
#
_symmetry.space_group_name_H-M   'P 1'
#
loop_
_entity.id
_entity.type
_entity.pdbx_description
1 polymer ?
#
loop_
_entity_poly.entity_id
_entity_poly.type
_entity_poly.pdbx_seq_one_letter_code
_entity_poly.pdbx_strand_id
1 'polypeptide(L)'
;MAKTDGPALVETVRSWPGVSLRPHRFGGTEFVVNGKEIGHMHGNRLFDLLLSKSERDRWIEEGKASPHHIYPDSGWVSVYLKTEQDIACAIEIARFKYDQIKLKGRRT
;
A
#
# COMPACT_ATOMS: atom_id res chain seq x y z
N MET A 1 -6.94 -22.48 12.07
CA MET A 1 -6.23 -21.90 10.91
C MET A 1 -6.46 -20.40 10.96
N ALA A 2 -5.41 -19.63 11.27
CA ALA A 2 -5.53 -18.22 11.66
C ALA A 2 -6.03 -17.33 10.52
N LYS A 3 -6.88 -16.36 10.87
CA LYS A 3 -7.50 -15.39 9.97
C LYS A 3 -6.42 -14.51 9.33
N THR A 4 -6.29 -14.50 8.00
CA THR A 4 -5.58 -13.45 7.26
C THR A 4 -6.36 -12.15 7.39
N ASP A 5 -5.79 -11.14 8.03
CA ASP A 5 -6.47 -9.89 8.37
C ASP A 5 -6.16 -8.75 7.37
N GLY A 6 -6.03 -9.08 6.09
CA GLY A 6 -6.19 -8.13 4.99
C GLY A 6 -7.43 -7.22 5.14
N PRO A 7 -8.57 -7.69 5.68
CA PRO A 7 -9.65 -6.81 6.11
C PRO A 7 -9.22 -5.70 7.08
N ALA A 8 -8.39 -5.96 8.10
CA ALA A 8 -7.95 -4.92 9.04
C ALA A 8 -7.15 -3.80 8.36
N LEU A 9 -6.30 -4.14 7.37
CA LEU A 9 -5.65 -3.14 6.51
C LEU A 9 -6.69 -2.33 5.75
N VAL A 10 -7.65 -2.99 5.10
CA VAL A 10 -8.73 -2.32 4.35
C VAL A 10 -9.51 -1.37 5.24
N GLU A 11 -9.90 -1.81 6.43
CA GLU A 11 -10.66 -1.00 7.39
C GLU A 11 -9.86 0.19 7.92
N THR A 12 -8.57 -0.01 8.17
CA THR A 12 -7.67 1.06 8.60
C THR A 12 -7.52 2.09 7.49
N VAL A 13 -7.11 1.68 6.29
CA VAL A 13 -6.79 2.60 5.19
C VAL A 13 -8.04 3.34 4.70
N ARG A 14 -9.19 2.68 4.61
CA ARG A 14 -10.45 3.33 4.21
C ARG A 14 -10.94 4.38 5.20
N SER A 15 -10.56 4.27 6.48
CA SER A 15 -10.97 5.23 7.52
C SER A 15 -10.26 6.58 7.39
N TRP A 16 -9.20 6.65 6.58
CA TRP A 16 -8.39 7.85 6.45
C TRP A 16 -9.13 8.96 5.69
N PRO A 17 -9.02 10.24 6.10
CA PRO A 17 -9.77 11.32 5.49
C PRO A 17 -9.52 11.44 3.97
N GLY A 18 -10.60 11.36 3.20
CA GLY A 18 -10.59 11.48 1.74
C GLY A 18 -10.12 10.25 0.98
N VAL A 19 -9.91 9.11 1.66
CA VAL A 19 -9.67 7.84 0.99
C VAL A 19 -10.99 7.25 0.48
N SER A 20 -10.96 6.74 -0.74
CA SER A 20 -12.03 5.98 -1.37
C SER A 20 -11.49 4.64 -1.89
N LEU A 21 -12.35 3.62 -1.95
CA LEU A 21 -12.02 2.33 -2.57
C LEU A 21 -12.57 2.26 -3.99
N ARG A 22 -11.80 1.71 -4.93
CA ARG A 22 -12.24 1.49 -6.31
C ARG A 22 -11.75 0.13 -6.83
N PRO A 23 -12.42 -0.45 -7.84
CA PRO A 23 -11.86 -1.59 -8.57
C PRO A 23 -10.53 -1.18 -9.22
N HIS A 24 -9.49 -2.00 -9.04
CA HIS A 24 -8.21 -1.74 -9.67
C HIS A 24 -8.14 -2.40 -11.06
N ARG A 25 -7.53 -1.72 -12.05
CA ARG A 25 -7.50 -2.16 -13.45
C ARG A 25 -6.79 -3.50 -13.71
N PHE A 26 -5.94 -3.93 -12.77
CA PHE A 26 -5.24 -5.22 -12.82
C PHE A 26 -5.86 -6.27 -11.87
N GLY A 27 -7.11 -6.05 -11.47
CA GLY A 27 -7.80 -6.83 -10.45
C GLY A 27 -7.48 -6.33 -9.04
N GLY A 28 -8.39 -6.62 -8.11
CA GLY A 28 -8.28 -6.18 -6.72
C GLY A 28 -8.97 -4.86 -6.42
N THR A 29 -8.63 -4.26 -5.28
CA THR A 29 -9.23 -3.02 -4.79
C THR A 29 -8.14 -2.00 -4.51
N GLU A 30 -8.21 -0.84 -5.16
CA GLU A 30 -7.29 0.28 -4.93
C GLU A 30 -7.84 1.25 -3.87
N PHE A 31 -6.93 1.81 -3.08
CA PHE A 31 -7.21 2.93 -2.18
C PHE A 31 -6.75 4.23 -2.83
N VAL A 32 -7.65 5.20 -2.95
CA VAL A 32 -7.41 6.43 -3.70
C VAL A 32 -7.69 7.64 -2.82
N VAL A 33 -6.76 8.60 -2.78
CA VAL A 33 -6.92 9.91 -2.13
C VAL A 33 -6.52 11.02 -3.10
N ASN A 34 -7.30 12.10 -3.18
CA ASN A 34 -7.08 13.21 -4.11
C ASN A 34 -6.86 12.75 -5.57
N GLY A 35 -7.58 11.70 -6.00
CA GLY A 35 -7.45 11.12 -7.34
C GLY A 35 -6.16 10.35 -7.60
N LYS A 36 -5.33 10.09 -6.58
CA LYS A 36 -4.08 9.31 -6.68
C LYS A 36 -4.16 8.06 -5.83
N GLU A 37 -3.67 6.96 -6.40
CA GLU A 37 -3.60 5.67 -5.72
C GLU A 37 -2.55 5.68 -4.60
N ILE A 38 -2.92 5.16 -3.43
CA ILE A 38 -2.02 4.85 -2.31
C ILE A 38 -1.42 3.45 -2.53
N GLY A 39 -2.27 2.46 -2.76
CA GLY A 39 -1.88 1.09 -3.14
C GLY A 39 -3.13 0.28 -3.43
N HIS A 40 -2.95 -1.00 -3.76
CA HIS A 40 -4.07 -1.89 -4.04
C HIS A 40 -3.87 -3.29 -3.47
N MET A 41 -5.00 -3.92 -3.13
CA MET A 41 -5.08 -5.26 -2.57
C MET A 41 -5.38 -6.29 -3.65
N HIS A 42 -4.61 -7.38 -3.67
CA HIS A 42 -4.95 -8.62 -4.35
C HIS A 42 -5.59 -9.60 -3.36
N GLY A 43 -6.93 -9.59 -3.32
CA GLY A 43 -7.70 -10.33 -2.30
C GLY A 43 -7.38 -9.83 -0.90
N ASN A 44 -7.09 -10.74 0.03
CA ASN A 44 -6.79 -10.43 1.44
C ASN A 44 -5.33 -10.70 1.82
N ARG A 45 -4.43 -10.87 0.85
CA ARG A 45 -3.10 -11.49 1.09
C ARG A 45 -1.91 -10.71 0.58
N LEU A 46 -2.10 -9.82 -0.38
CA LEU A 46 -1.01 -9.08 -1.01
C LEU A 46 -1.46 -7.64 -1.20
N PHE A 47 -0.59 -6.73 -0.77
CA PHE A 47 -0.78 -5.30 -0.93
C PHE A 47 0.40 -4.71 -1.69
N ASP A 48 0.12 -4.10 -2.83
CA ASP A 48 1.12 -3.52 -3.72
C ASP A 48 1.05 -1.99 -3.68
N LEU A 49 2.23 -1.35 -3.61
CA LEU A 49 2.35 0.11 -3.62
C LEU A 49 3.40 0.58 -4.61
N LEU A 50 3.05 1.57 -5.43
CA LEU A 50 4.01 2.30 -6.26
C LEU A 50 4.65 3.46 -5.49
N LEU A 51 5.98 3.47 -5.39
CA LEU A 51 6.79 4.49 -4.71
C LEU A 51 7.85 5.09 -5.67
N SER A 52 8.58 6.11 -5.22
CA SER A 52 9.87 6.46 -5.85
C SER A 52 10.88 5.36 -5.58
N LYS A 53 11.83 5.15 -6.51
CA LYS A 53 12.86 4.11 -6.36
C LYS A 53 13.61 4.21 -5.03
N SER A 54 14.00 5.41 -4.61
CA SER A 54 14.67 5.64 -3.32
C SER A 54 13.87 5.16 -2.11
N GLU A 55 12.56 5.41 -2.08
CA GLU A 55 11.71 4.96 -0.99
C GLU A 55 11.48 3.46 -1.07
N ARG A 56 11.28 2.93 -2.28
CA ARG A 56 11.19 1.49 -2.52
C ARG A 56 12.44 0.76 -1.98
N ASP A 57 13.64 1.27 -2.28
CA ASP A 57 14.90 0.67 -1.80
C ASP A 57 14.97 0.69 -0.28
N ARG A 58 14.67 1.85 0.33
CA ARG A 58 14.60 1.99 1.79
C ARG A 58 13.65 0.99 2.45
N TRP A 59 12.41 0.87 1.99
CA TRP A 59 11.43 -0.03 2.61
C TRP A 59 11.79 -1.51 2.46
N ILE A 60 12.50 -1.87 1.40
CA ILE A 60 13.05 -3.22 1.19
C ILE A 60 14.23 -3.46 2.13
N GLU A 61 15.16 -2.51 2.24
CA GLU A 61 16.32 -2.59 3.14
C GLU A 61 15.91 -2.67 4.61
N GLU A 62 14.84 -1.97 5.01
CA GLU A 62 14.23 -2.06 6.35
C GLU A 62 13.49 -3.41 6.59
N GLY A 63 13.38 -4.27 5.57
CA GLY A 63 12.69 -5.57 5.67
C GLY A 63 11.17 -5.47 5.76
N LYS A 64 10.59 -4.31 5.45
CA LYS A 64 9.15 -4.04 5.57
C LYS A 64 8.36 -4.36 4.30
N ALA A 65 9.04 -4.49 3.16
CA ALA A 65 8.44 -4.89 1.91
C ALA A 65 9.41 -5.73 1.07
N SER A 66 8.88 -6.34 0.01
CA SER A 66 9.66 -7.09 -0.97
C SER A 66 9.63 -6.40 -2.34
N PRO A 67 10.62 -6.62 -3.21
CA PRO A 67 10.52 -6.26 -4.62
C PRO A 67 9.23 -6.82 -5.23
N HIS A 68 8.58 -6.04 -6.09
CA HIS A 68 7.37 -6.49 -6.77
C HIS A 68 7.65 -7.68 -7.70
N HIS A 69 6.88 -8.76 -7.55
CA HIS A 69 7.14 -10.04 -8.21
C HIS A 69 7.10 -10.01 -9.75
N ILE A 70 6.34 -9.09 -10.38
CA ILE A 70 6.30 -8.91 -11.85
C ILE A 70 7.24 -7.79 -12.31
N TYR A 71 7.47 -6.78 -11.47
CA TYR A 71 8.17 -5.54 -11.84
C TYR A 71 9.27 -5.22 -10.83
N PRO A 72 10.25 -6.13 -10.64
CA PRO A 72 11.19 -6.02 -9.53
C PRO A 72 12.05 -4.75 -9.62
N ASP A 73 12.42 -4.28 -10.81
CA ASP A 73 13.30 -3.12 -11.02
C ASP A 73 12.57 -1.76 -11.04
N SER A 74 11.27 -1.78 -10.78
CA SER A 74 10.42 -0.58 -10.73
C SER A 74 10.38 0.03 -9.32
N GLY A 75 9.56 1.06 -9.14
CA GLY A 75 9.22 1.62 -7.82
C GLY A 75 8.15 0.82 -7.07
N TRP A 76 7.63 -0.27 -7.63
CA TRP A 76 6.65 -1.12 -6.97
C TRP A 76 7.28 -1.95 -5.86
N VAL A 77 6.58 -2.01 -4.73
CA VAL A 77 6.84 -2.95 -3.63
C VAL A 77 5.60 -3.80 -3.35
N SER A 78 5.85 -5.00 -2.84
CA SER A 78 4.83 -5.96 -2.41
C SER A 78 4.95 -6.23 -0.92
N VAL A 79 3.83 -6.22 -0.20
CA VAL A 79 3.74 -6.70 1.18
C VAL A 79 2.78 -7.88 1.25
N TYR A 80 3.31 -9.06 1.60
CA TYR A 80 2.50 -10.27 1.80
C TYR A 80 1.95 -10.28 3.23
N LEU A 81 0.63 -10.26 3.37
CA LEU A 81 -0.07 -10.12 4.65
C LEU A 81 -0.25 -11.48 5.33
N LYS A 82 0.84 -12.00 5.92
CA LYS A 82 0.84 -13.32 6.59
C LYS A 82 0.75 -13.20 8.11
N THR A 83 1.19 -12.07 8.65
CA THR A 83 1.29 -11.79 10.08
C THR A 83 0.78 -10.39 10.40
N GLU A 84 0.49 -10.13 11.67
CA GLU A 84 0.14 -8.79 12.16
C GLU A 84 1.27 -7.78 11.88
N GLN A 85 2.53 -8.23 11.92
CA GLN A 85 3.69 -7.39 11.60
C GLN A 85 3.68 -6.98 10.13
N ASP A 86 3.32 -7.88 9.20
CA ASP A 86 3.21 -7.54 7.78
C ASP A 86 2.15 -6.47 7.54
N ILE A 87 1.04 -6.52 8.29
CA ILE A 87 -0.03 -5.54 8.20
C ILE A 87 0.40 -4.20 8.78
N ALA A 88 1.11 -4.21 9.91
CA ALA A 88 1.70 -2.99 10.47
C ALA A 88 2.66 -2.34 9.45
N CYS A 89 3.54 -3.11 8.82
CA CYS A 89 4.43 -2.64 7.75
C CYS A 89 3.65 -2.06 6.57
N ALA A 90 2.62 -2.77 6.09
CA ALA A 90 1.80 -2.32 4.97
C ALA A 90 1.05 -1.00 5.28
N ILE A 91 0.50 -0.87 6.50
CA ILE A 91 -0.17 0.34 6.98
C ILE A 91 0.83 1.50 7.09
N GLU A 92 2.05 1.25 7.57
CA GLU A 92 3.10 2.25 7.68
C GLU A 92 3.49 2.83 6.31
N ILE A 93 3.74 1.95 5.32
CA ILE A 93 4.11 2.37 3.97
C ILE A 93 2.92 3.11 3.29
N ALA A 94 1.70 2.61 3.48
CA ALA A 94 0.50 3.29 2.99
C ALA A 94 0.32 4.67 3.62
N ARG A 95 0.63 4.81 4.91
CA ARG A 95 0.55 6.09 5.62
C ARG A 95 1.57 7.07 5.09
N PHE A 96 2.82 6.64 4.91
CA PHE A 96 3.85 7.44 4.27
C PHE A 96 3.39 7.97 2.90
N LYS A 97 2.85 7.10 2.04
CA LYS A 97 2.38 7.52 0.71
C LYS A 97 1.14 8.42 0.76
N TYR A 98 0.20 8.16 1.67
CA TYR A 98 -0.95 9.04 1.92
C TYR A 98 -0.49 10.47 2.25
N ASP A 99 0.43 10.61 3.19
CA ASP A 99 0.93 11.92 3.62
C ASP A 99 1.65 12.66 2.48
N GLN A 100 2.46 11.94 1.69
CA GLN A 100 3.10 12.49 0.49
C GLN A 100 2.08 13.03 -0.52
N ILE A 101 0.98 12.32 -0.76
CA ILE A 101 -0.08 12.77 -1.67
C ILE A 101 -0.79 14.00 -1.10
N LYS A 102 -1.12 14.00 0.20
CA LYS A 102 -1.80 15.12 0.87
C LYS A 102 -0.94 16.38 0.89
N LEU A 103 0.37 16.27 1.14
CA LEU A 103 1.30 17.40 1.12
C LEU A 103 1.43 18.01 -0.27
N LYS A 104 1.52 17.18 -1.32
CA LYS A 104 1.58 17.65 -2.71
C LYS A 104 0.29 18.33 -3.15
N GLY A 105 -0.87 17.88 -2.65
CA GLY A 105 -2.18 18.47 -2.96
C GLY A 105 -2.47 19.80 -2.26
N ARG A 106 -1.68 20.20 -1.26
CA ARG A 106 -1.82 21.48 -0.54
C ARG A 106 -1.01 22.63 -1.15
N ARG A 107 -0.14 22.35 -2.13
CA ARG A 107 0.61 23.37 -2.87
C ARG A 107 -0.27 23.89 -3.99
N THR A 108 -1.23 24.75 -3.64
CA THR A 108 -2.02 25.59 -4.54
C THR A 108 -1.74 27.04 -4.21
#